data_AF-A0A9Q3S323-F1
#
_entry.id   AF-A0A9Q3S323-F1
#
_cell.length_a   1.000
_cell.length_b   1.000
_cell.length_c   1.000
_cell.angle_alpha   90.00
_cell.angle_beta   90.00
_cell.angle_gamma   90.00
#
_symmetry.space_group_name_H-M   'P 1'
#
loop_
_entity.id
_entity.type
_entity.pdbx_description
1 polymer ?
#
loop_
_entity_poly.entity_id
_entity_poly.type
_entity_poly.pdbx_seq_one_letter_code
_entity_poly.pdbx_strand_id
1 'polypeptide(L)'
;MPAKKDSEKRKLIGARFDPEDRATVGKFAKEAGISPGAEVEKRVKATLAFDEEGLALIAEIGAEIREIQEGLGGSKPWHKNLKKWSAVTDMLRTGPIMDRNPDSPADDEAVKAAYSTVTDLQDERQAIIDEVAQHGLAWKSEPRSQTGKRGGGILGAFAILDTREGERALLNKLDDGPEKDALIQAHSKVVELDLKVSEAKGAWISLLSNYWDAEAEGRNWNRERQRVKAKAAWDRGEQVDFYRLSGQDPWNLKG
;
A
#
# COMPACT_ATOMS: atom_id res chain seq x y z
N MET A 1 -61.68 18.39 -16.01
CA MET A 1 -60.23 18.64 -15.80
C MET A 1 -59.59 17.32 -15.41
N PRO A 2 -58.59 16.79 -16.12
CA PRO A 2 -57.95 15.54 -15.70
C PRO A 2 -57.03 15.82 -14.51
N ALA A 3 -57.17 15.01 -13.45
CA ALA A 3 -56.31 15.06 -12.27
C ALA A 3 -54.87 14.69 -12.64
N LYS A 4 -53.90 15.50 -12.18
CA LYS A 4 -52.47 15.18 -12.34
C LYS A 4 -52.17 13.88 -11.60
N LYS A 5 -51.54 12.93 -12.31
CA LYS A 5 -50.99 11.67 -11.79
C LYS A 5 -50.22 11.90 -10.48
N ASP A 6 -50.40 10.98 -9.52
CA ASP A 6 -49.62 10.81 -8.28
C ASP A 6 -48.13 10.48 -8.55
N SER A 7 -47.46 11.23 -9.42
CA SER A 7 -46.01 11.14 -9.57
C SER A 7 -45.36 11.82 -8.35
N GLU A 8 -44.94 11.00 -7.39
CA GLU A 8 -43.91 11.29 -6.38
C GLU A 8 -44.19 12.46 -5.42
N LYS A 9 -45.21 12.31 -4.57
CA LYS A 9 -45.22 13.09 -3.32
C LYS A 9 -44.07 12.61 -2.44
N ARG A 10 -43.06 13.47 -2.22
CA ARG A 10 -41.93 13.21 -1.30
C ARG A 10 -42.49 12.77 0.06
N LYS A 11 -42.12 11.57 0.51
CA LYS A 11 -42.49 11.08 1.84
C LYS A 11 -41.66 11.81 2.89
N LEU A 12 -42.35 12.41 3.87
CA LEU A 12 -41.68 13.06 4.98
C LEU A 12 -41.22 12.00 5.98
N ILE A 13 -39.91 11.94 6.25
CA ILE A 13 -39.34 11.13 7.32
C ILE A 13 -39.07 12.06 8.50
N GLY A 14 -39.78 11.85 9.60
CA GLY A 14 -39.56 12.60 10.84
C GLY A 14 -38.38 12.02 11.60
N ALA A 15 -37.31 12.80 11.77
CA ALA A 15 -36.16 12.45 12.59
C ALA A 15 -36.02 13.41 13.78
N ARG A 16 -35.64 12.88 14.94
CA ARG A 16 -35.27 13.66 16.11
C ARG A 16 -33.76 13.79 16.14
N PHE A 17 -33.28 15.01 16.40
CA PHE A 17 -31.88 15.33 16.56
C PHE A 17 -31.69 15.94 17.93
N ASP A 18 -30.53 15.70 18.53
CA ASP A 18 -30.15 16.38 19.74
C ASP A 18 -29.99 17.89 19.50
N PRO A 19 -30.13 18.73 20.54
CA PRO A 19 -30.05 20.18 20.38
C PRO A 19 -28.74 20.65 19.73
N GLU A 20 -27.63 19.99 20.06
CA GLU A 20 -26.29 20.32 19.54
C GLU A 20 -26.13 19.97 18.05
N ASP A 21 -26.63 18.82 17.62
CA ASP A 21 -26.65 18.42 16.21
C ASP A 21 -27.53 19.36 15.39
N ARG A 22 -28.69 19.74 15.93
CA ARG A 22 -29.59 20.69 15.28
C ARG A 22 -28.94 22.06 15.13
N ALA A 23 -28.21 22.53 16.16
CA ALA A 23 -27.47 23.79 16.08
C ALA A 23 -26.36 23.73 15.03
N THR A 24 -25.65 22.60 14.96
CA THR A 24 -24.58 22.34 13.98
C THR A 24 -25.11 22.34 12.54
N VAL A 25 -26.19 21.60 12.29
CA VAL A 25 -26.87 21.59 10.97
C VAL A 25 -27.37 22.99 10.62
N GLY A 26 -27.96 23.72 11.58
CA GLY A 26 -28.45 25.08 11.37
C GLY A 26 -27.34 26.05 10.96
N LYS A 27 -26.16 25.93 11.58
CA LYS A 27 -24.97 26.72 11.22
C LYS A 27 -24.53 26.44 9.78
N PHE A 28 -24.38 25.17 9.39
CA PHE A 28 -23.96 24.80 8.04
C PHE A 28 -24.99 25.20 6.98
N ALA A 29 -26.28 25.04 7.28
CA ALA A 29 -27.35 25.47 6.39
C ALA A 29 -27.31 26.98 6.14
N LYS A 30 -27.06 27.79 7.19
CA LYS A 30 -26.90 29.24 7.09
C LYS A 30 -25.68 29.63 6.24
N GLU A 31 -24.53 28.99 6.48
CA GLU A 31 -23.30 29.23 5.71
C GLU A 31 -23.47 28.89 4.22
N ALA A 32 -24.25 27.84 3.92
CA ALA A 32 -24.55 27.42 2.56
C ALA A 32 -25.74 28.14 1.90
N GLY A 33 -26.45 29.01 2.64
CA GLY A 33 -27.63 29.73 2.13
C GLY A 33 -28.85 28.84 1.84
N ILE A 34 -28.98 27.71 2.54
CA ILE A 34 -30.08 26.73 2.34
C ILE A 34 -30.86 26.48 3.65
N SER A 35 -31.99 25.79 3.55
CA SER A 35 -32.76 25.40 4.75
C SER A 35 -32.09 24.25 5.51
N PRO A 36 -32.28 24.14 6.84
CA PRO A 36 -31.77 23.02 7.62
C PRO A 36 -32.22 21.65 7.08
N GLY A 37 -33.47 21.55 6.61
CA GLY A 37 -33.98 20.32 5.99
C GLY A 37 -33.27 19.97 4.68
N ALA A 38 -32.93 20.97 3.85
CA ALA A 38 -32.17 20.76 2.62
C ALA A 38 -30.72 20.35 2.91
N GLU A 39 -30.11 20.88 3.98
CA GLU A 39 -28.77 20.46 4.42
C GLU A 39 -28.76 19.02 4.95
N VAL A 40 -29.79 18.61 5.70
CA VAL A 40 -29.96 17.22 6.12
C VAL A 40 -30.14 16.32 4.90
N GLU A 41 -31.03 16.67 3.97
CA GLU A 41 -31.26 15.89 2.74
C GLU A 41 -29.97 15.75 1.91
N LYS A 42 -29.18 16.82 1.81
CA LYS A 42 -27.89 16.82 1.12
C LYS A 42 -26.89 15.86 1.78
N ARG A 43 -26.78 15.87 3.11
CA ARG A 43 -25.88 14.97 3.85
C ARG A 43 -26.33 13.52 3.77
N VAL A 44 -27.63 13.26 3.94
CA VAL A 44 -28.21 11.92 3.79
C VAL A 44 -27.98 11.40 2.37
N LYS A 45 -28.19 12.23 1.33
CA LYS A 45 -27.88 11.85 -0.05
C LYS A 45 -26.40 11.53 -0.25
N ALA A 46 -25.50 12.27 0.39
CA ALA A 46 -24.08 11.99 0.33
C ALA A 46 -23.72 10.65 0.99
N THR A 47 -24.46 10.22 2.02
CA THR A 47 -24.21 8.96 2.73
C THR A 47 -24.92 7.76 2.09
N LEU A 48 -26.04 7.96 1.38
CA LEU A 48 -26.82 6.88 0.74
C LEU A 48 -26.07 6.12 -0.36
N ALA A 49 -24.95 6.66 -0.85
CA ALA A 49 -24.11 6.00 -1.84
C ALA A 49 -23.16 4.95 -1.25
N PHE A 50 -23.05 4.88 0.08
CA PHE A 50 -22.18 3.95 0.79
C PHE A 50 -23.01 2.81 1.39
N ASP A 51 -22.44 1.62 1.40
CA ASP A 51 -22.91 0.50 2.20
C ASP A 51 -22.49 0.65 3.67
N GLU A 52 -22.85 -0.32 4.50
CA GLU A 52 -22.57 -0.29 5.94
C GLU A 52 -21.06 -0.24 6.24
N GLU A 53 -20.25 -1.00 5.50
CA GLU A 53 -18.79 -1.01 5.64
C GLU A 53 -18.16 0.31 5.21
N GLY A 54 -18.62 0.89 4.09
CA GLY A 54 -18.18 2.21 3.64
C GLY A 54 -18.52 3.31 4.63
N LEU A 55 -19.70 3.25 5.25
CA LEU A 55 -20.09 4.19 6.32
C LEU A 55 -19.23 4.00 7.58
N ALA A 56 -18.93 2.77 7.98
CA ALA A 56 -18.05 2.48 9.10
C ALA A 56 -16.63 3.04 8.87
N LEU A 57 -16.07 2.83 7.68
CA LEU A 57 -14.77 3.38 7.29
C LEU A 57 -14.75 4.92 7.33
N ILE A 58 -15.79 5.58 6.80
CA ILE A 58 -15.87 7.06 6.84
C ILE A 58 -15.98 7.56 8.28
N ALA A 59 -16.75 6.88 9.12
CA ALA A 59 -16.90 7.23 10.53
C ALA A 59 -15.56 7.13 11.29
N GLU A 60 -14.79 6.07 11.02
CA GLU A 60 -13.47 5.83 11.59
C GLU A 60 -12.45 6.88 11.15
N ILE A 61 -12.34 7.15 9.85
CA ILE A 61 -11.50 8.25 9.31
C ILE A 61 -11.89 9.58 9.99
N GLY A 62 -13.20 9.82 10.16
CA GLY A 62 -13.70 11.01 10.84
C GLY A 62 -13.37 11.06 12.34
N ALA A 63 -13.26 9.92 13.02
CA ALA A 63 -12.81 9.83 14.40
C ALA A 63 -11.31 10.13 14.51
N GLU A 64 -10.47 9.52 13.69
CA GLU A 64 -9.02 9.77 13.70
C GLU A 64 -8.67 11.22 13.37
N ILE A 65 -9.36 11.85 12.41
CA ILE A 65 -9.18 13.28 12.13
C ILE A 65 -9.51 14.13 13.38
N ARG A 66 -10.53 13.76 14.16
CA ARG A 66 -10.88 14.47 15.40
C ARG A 66 -9.81 14.27 16.46
N GLU A 67 -9.34 13.06 16.66
CA GLU A 67 -8.25 12.76 17.61
C GLU A 67 -6.97 13.53 17.25
N ILE A 68 -6.57 13.56 15.98
CA ILE A 68 -5.43 14.36 15.51
C ILE A 68 -5.65 15.85 15.79
N GLN A 69 -6.88 16.35 15.54
CA GLN A 69 -7.21 17.75 15.78
C GLN A 69 -7.13 18.15 17.26
N GLU A 70 -7.54 17.24 18.15
CA GLU A 70 -7.54 17.42 19.61
C GLU A 70 -6.12 17.28 20.17
N GLY A 71 -5.43 16.19 19.83
CA GLY A 71 -4.09 15.88 20.35
C GLY A 71 -3.01 16.90 19.96
N LEU A 72 -3.09 17.47 18.76
CA LEU A 72 -2.15 18.53 18.32
C LEU A 72 -2.56 19.94 18.78
N GLY A 73 -3.74 20.10 19.39
CA GLY A 73 -4.24 21.37 19.92
C GLY A 73 -4.41 22.50 18.90
N GLY A 74 -4.82 23.68 19.37
CA GLY A 74 -4.98 24.88 18.54
C GLY A 74 -6.31 24.99 17.79
N SER A 75 -6.74 26.23 17.53
CA SER A 75 -8.10 26.57 17.09
C SER A 75 -8.37 26.36 15.60
N LYS A 76 -7.33 26.21 14.77
CA LYS A 76 -7.49 26.02 13.33
C LYS A 76 -7.83 24.55 13.02
N PRO A 77 -8.79 24.30 12.11
CA PRO A 77 -9.09 22.95 11.64
C PRO A 77 -7.93 22.36 10.85
N TRP A 78 -7.93 21.04 10.66
CA TRP A 78 -6.80 20.31 10.06
C TRP A 78 -6.40 20.87 8.69
N HIS A 79 -7.37 21.17 7.83
CA HIS A 79 -7.16 21.70 6.48
C HIS A 79 -6.66 23.16 6.45
N LYS A 80 -6.50 23.81 7.60
CA LYS A 80 -5.94 25.18 7.74
C LYS A 80 -4.70 25.23 8.64
N ASN A 81 -4.18 24.08 9.08
CA ASN A 81 -3.02 23.99 9.95
C ASN A 81 -2.05 22.94 9.39
N LEU A 82 -0.82 23.36 9.05
CA LEU A 82 0.14 22.49 8.38
C LEU A 82 0.51 21.23 9.18
N LYS A 83 0.64 21.32 10.51
CA LYS A 83 0.97 20.17 11.37
C LYS A 83 -0.17 19.14 11.35
N LYS A 84 -1.40 19.61 11.54
CA LYS A 84 -2.59 18.75 11.51
C LYS A 84 -2.84 18.19 10.11
N TRP A 85 -2.66 19.00 9.08
CA TRP A 85 -2.76 18.56 7.68
C TRP A 85 -1.78 17.42 7.40
N SER A 86 -0.51 17.58 7.78
CA SER A 86 0.51 16.56 7.58
C SER A 86 0.18 15.26 8.32
N ALA A 87 -0.30 15.35 9.55
CA ALA A 87 -0.73 14.18 10.32
C ALA A 87 -1.93 13.47 9.69
N VAL A 88 -2.93 14.21 9.20
CA VAL A 88 -4.07 13.64 8.48
C VAL A 88 -3.63 13.00 7.17
N THR A 89 -2.68 13.57 6.43
CA THR A 89 -2.14 12.98 5.21
C THR A 89 -1.40 11.67 5.49
N ASP A 90 -0.62 11.61 6.56
CA ASP A 90 0.09 10.38 6.95
C ASP A 90 -0.89 9.29 7.42
N MET A 91 -1.90 9.68 8.20
CA MET A 91 -3.00 8.81 8.62
C MET A 91 -3.74 8.25 7.40
N LEU A 92 -4.14 9.06 6.42
CA LEU A 92 -4.83 8.56 5.23
C LEU A 92 -3.97 7.62 4.38
N ARG A 93 -2.64 7.70 4.51
CA ARG A 93 -1.69 6.84 3.80
C ARG A 93 -1.50 5.48 4.50
N THR A 94 -1.67 5.42 5.82
CA THR A 94 -1.25 4.26 6.63
C THR A 94 -2.33 3.72 7.58
N GLY A 95 -3.44 4.42 7.71
CA GLY A 95 -4.51 4.15 8.68
C GLY A 95 -5.66 3.31 8.10
N PRO A 96 -6.91 3.56 8.49
CA PRO A 96 -8.03 2.60 8.36
C PRO A 96 -8.35 2.08 6.96
N ILE A 97 -7.93 2.79 5.91
CA ILE A 97 -8.09 2.34 4.52
C ILE A 97 -7.11 1.19 4.21
N MET A 98 -5.89 1.26 4.73
CA MET A 98 -4.88 0.20 4.54
C MET A 98 -5.25 -1.07 5.30
N ASP A 99 -5.83 -0.92 6.50
CA ASP A 99 -6.26 -2.06 7.34
C ASP A 99 -7.42 -2.85 6.72
N ARG A 100 -8.19 -2.23 5.82
CA ARG A 100 -9.30 -2.85 5.09
C ARG A 100 -8.92 -3.28 3.67
N ASN A 101 -7.64 -3.49 3.38
CA ASN A 101 -7.23 -4.00 2.08
C ASN A 101 -7.91 -5.37 1.81
N PRO A 102 -8.78 -5.48 0.78
CA PRO A 102 -9.61 -6.67 0.58
C PRO A 102 -8.79 -7.91 0.18
N ASP A 103 -7.64 -7.70 -0.46
CA ASP A 103 -6.80 -8.76 -1.02
C ASP A 103 -5.40 -8.63 -0.41
N SER A 104 -5.24 -9.15 0.80
CA SER A 104 -3.93 -9.30 1.43
C SER A 104 -3.25 -10.55 0.85
N PRO A 105 -2.09 -10.42 0.17
CA PRO A 105 -1.35 -11.60 -0.26
C PRO A 105 -0.91 -12.46 0.92
N ALA A 106 -0.83 -11.88 2.12
CA ALA A 106 -0.50 -12.60 3.35
C ALA A 106 -1.64 -13.52 3.82
N ASP A 107 -2.85 -13.41 3.28
CA ASP A 107 -3.98 -14.30 3.61
C ASP A 107 -4.14 -15.46 2.61
N ASP A 108 -3.48 -15.40 1.45
CA ASP A 108 -3.51 -16.45 0.44
C ASP A 108 -2.58 -17.62 0.81
N GLU A 109 -3.16 -18.82 0.95
CA GLU A 109 -2.42 -20.02 1.35
C GLU A 109 -1.32 -20.42 0.37
N ALA A 110 -1.48 -20.18 -0.93
CA ALA A 110 -0.43 -20.44 -1.92
C ALA A 110 0.72 -19.43 -1.77
N VAL A 111 0.42 -18.15 -1.55
CA VAL A 111 1.44 -17.12 -1.28
C VAL A 111 2.18 -17.41 0.03
N LYS A 112 1.46 -17.78 1.10
CA LYS A 112 2.05 -18.20 2.38
C LYS A 112 2.98 -19.40 2.21
N ALA A 113 2.52 -20.46 1.53
CA ALA A 113 3.31 -21.67 1.33
C ALA A 113 4.56 -21.42 0.47
N ALA A 114 4.46 -20.55 -0.54
CA ALA A 114 5.61 -20.14 -1.33
C ALA A 114 6.60 -19.31 -0.49
N TYR A 115 6.10 -18.41 0.36
CA TYR A 115 6.95 -17.64 1.27
C TYR A 115 7.63 -18.51 2.33
N SER A 116 6.91 -19.47 2.93
CA SER A 116 7.50 -20.38 3.91
C SER A 116 8.62 -21.23 3.31
N THR A 117 8.46 -21.66 2.05
CA THR A 117 9.52 -22.35 1.32
C THR A 117 10.78 -21.50 1.19
N VAL A 118 10.61 -20.19 0.93
CA VAL A 118 11.74 -19.24 0.88
C VAL A 118 12.41 -19.14 2.25
N THR A 119 11.64 -18.97 3.33
CA THR A 119 12.20 -18.83 4.69
C THR A 119 12.90 -20.10 5.14
N ASP A 120 12.31 -21.27 4.91
CA ASP A 120 12.90 -22.56 5.30
C ASP A 120 14.26 -22.79 4.62
N LEU A 121 14.36 -22.47 3.32
CA LEU A 121 15.61 -22.56 2.57
C LEU A 121 16.65 -21.52 3.04
N GLN A 122 16.20 -20.32 3.43
CA GLN A 122 17.09 -19.30 3.98
C GLN A 122 17.62 -19.70 5.36
N ASP A 123 16.79 -20.32 6.19
CA ASP A 123 17.17 -20.82 7.52
C ASP A 123 18.14 -22.00 7.41
N GLU A 124 17.89 -22.97 6.51
CA GLU A 124 18.83 -24.07 6.23
C GLU A 124 20.19 -23.52 5.78
N ARG A 125 20.17 -22.52 4.88
CA ARG A 125 21.40 -21.87 4.41
C ARG A 125 22.13 -21.14 5.53
N GLN A 126 21.40 -20.40 6.36
CA GLN A 126 22.00 -19.63 7.45
C GLN A 126 22.63 -20.56 8.50
N ALA A 127 22.00 -21.70 8.81
CA ALA A 127 22.56 -22.68 9.72
C ALA A 127 23.93 -23.20 9.26
N ILE A 128 24.10 -23.44 7.95
CA ILE A 128 25.40 -23.86 7.40
C ILE A 128 26.44 -22.73 7.47
N ILE A 129 26.02 -21.49 7.20
CA ILE A 129 26.91 -20.32 7.32
C ILE A 129 27.38 -20.14 8.76
N ASP A 130 26.47 -20.32 9.73
CA ASP A 130 26.78 -20.22 11.15
C ASP A 130 27.71 -21.36 11.62
N GLU A 131 27.55 -22.58 11.09
CA GLU A 131 28.47 -23.70 11.32
C GLU A 131 29.87 -23.36 10.77
N VAL A 132 29.96 -22.88 9.54
CA VAL A 132 31.24 -22.48 8.92
C VAL A 132 31.93 -21.33 9.69
N ALA A 133 31.15 -20.42 10.28
CA ALA A 133 31.69 -19.37 11.11
C ALA A 133 32.40 -19.90 12.37
N GLN A 134 32.00 -21.07 12.89
CA GLN A 134 32.69 -21.73 14.01
C GLN A 134 34.11 -22.20 13.64
N HIS A 135 34.37 -22.41 12.34
CA HIS A 135 35.68 -22.70 11.78
C HIS A 135 36.50 -21.43 11.46
N GLY A 136 36.04 -20.24 11.89
CA GLY A 136 36.74 -18.97 11.69
C GLY A 136 36.62 -18.39 10.29
N LEU A 137 35.72 -18.93 9.45
CA LEU A 137 35.46 -18.43 8.10
C LEU A 137 34.19 -17.58 8.07
N ALA A 138 34.28 -16.36 7.56
CA ALA A 138 33.12 -15.49 7.37
C ALA A 138 32.58 -15.61 5.93
N TRP A 139 31.50 -16.36 5.75
CA TRP A 139 30.73 -16.39 4.50
C TRP A 139 29.60 -15.38 4.52
N LYS A 140 29.14 -14.97 3.35
CA LYS A 140 28.04 -14.01 3.23
C LYS A 140 26.70 -14.71 3.38
N SER A 141 25.82 -14.10 4.16
CA SER A 141 24.42 -14.50 4.31
C SER A 141 23.66 -14.45 2.99
N GLU A 142 24.00 -13.52 2.10
CA GLU A 142 23.41 -13.44 0.77
C GLU A 142 24.45 -13.46 -0.35
N PRO A 143 24.14 -14.18 -1.46
CA PRO A 143 24.94 -14.14 -2.67
C PRO A 143 25.08 -12.70 -3.18
N ARG A 144 26.22 -12.36 -3.80
CA ARG A 144 26.31 -11.06 -4.50
C ARG A 144 25.46 -11.18 -5.76
N SER A 145 24.36 -10.45 -5.82
CA SER A 145 23.70 -10.26 -7.11
C SER A 145 24.68 -9.54 -8.05
N GLN A 146 25.08 -10.20 -9.13
CA GLN A 146 25.48 -9.43 -10.31
C GLN A 146 24.22 -8.73 -10.78
N THR A 147 24.06 -7.46 -10.38
CA THR A 147 23.09 -6.57 -11.00
C THR A 147 23.52 -6.34 -12.45
N GLY A 148 23.23 -7.32 -13.31
CA GLY A 148 23.07 -7.09 -14.74
C GLY A 148 22.02 -5.99 -14.89
N LYS A 149 22.38 -4.92 -15.61
CA LYS A 149 21.58 -3.73 -15.90
C LYS A 149 20.09 -3.92 -15.61
N ARG A 150 19.58 -3.15 -14.63
CA ARG A 150 18.16 -2.90 -14.38
C ARG A 150 17.48 -2.49 -15.71
N GLY A 151 16.95 -3.46 -16.45
CA GLY A 151 16.03 -3.21 -17.55
C GLY A 151 14.68 -2.92 -16.94
N GLY A 152 14.17 -1.70 -17.15
CA GLY A 152 12.92 -1.23 -16.59
C GLY A 152 11.74 -2.15 -16.93
N GLY A 153 11.19 -2.79 -15.92
CA GLY A 153 10.01 -3.63 -15.98
C GLY A 153 9.85 -4.40 -14.68
N ILE A 154 8.61 -4.57 -14.23
CA ILE A 154 8.22 -5.27 -12.98
C ILE A 154 8.66 -6.76 -12.99
N LEU A 155 9.11 -7.27 -14.15
CA LEU A 155 9.55 -8.64 -14.40
C LEU A 155 11.06 -8.74 -14.72
N GLY A 156 11.89 -7.87 -14.16
CA GLY A 156 13.35 -7.96 -14.29
C GLY A 156 13.88 -9.22 -13.63
N ALA A 157 13.96 -10.31 -14.40
CA ALA A 157 14.36 -11.64 -13.99
C ALA A 157 15.52 -11.63 -12.98
N PHE A 158 15.25 -12.16 -11.78
CA PHE A 158 16.23 -12.41 -10.74
C PHE A 158 17.09 -13.61 -11.12
N ALA A 159 17.89 -13.48 -12.17
CA ALA A 159 19.03 -14.37 -12.38
C ALA A 159 20.14 -13.90 -11.45
N ILE A 160 20.13 -14.35 -10.19
CA ILE A 160 21.29 -14.26 -9.32
C ILE A 160 22.30 -15.29 -9.85
N LEU A 161 23.07 -14.90 -10.86
CA LEU A 161 24.32 -15.59 -11.18
C LEU A 161 25.33 -15.19 -10.11
N ASP A 162 25.27 -15.88 -8.96
CA ASP A 162 26.24 -15.68 -7.89
C ASP A 162 27.49 -16.49 -8.17
N THR A 163 28.62 -15.82 -8.07
CA THR A 163 29.90 -16.49 -7.99
C THR A 163 30.33 -16.40 -6.53
N ARG A 164 29.98 -17.39 -5.69
CA ARG A 164 30.62 -17.64 -4.38
C ARG A 164 32.13 -17.96 -4.51
N GLU A 165 32.78 -17.47 -5.57
CA GLU A 165 34.19 -17.53 -5.90
C GLU A 165 35.05 -16.98 -4.78
N GLY A 166 34.61 -15.92 -4.10
CA GLY A 166 35.33 -15.37 -2.95
C GLY A 166 35.47 -16.38 -1.82
N GLU A 167 34.40 -17.11 -1.51
CA GLU A 167 34.37 -18.13 -0.47
C GLU A 167 35.16 -19.38 -0.90
N ARG A 168 35.02 -19.78 -2.17
CA ARG A 168 35.81 -20.88 -2.74
C ARG A 168 37.31 -20.57 -2.77
N ALA A 169 37.70 -19.33 -3.02
CA ALA A 169 39.09 -18.89 -2.95
C ALA A 169 39.66 -18.90 -1.52
N LEU A 170 38.83 -18.68 -0.50
CA LEU A 170 39.23 -18.84 0.91
C LEU A 170 39.49 -20.31 1.23
N LEU A 171 38.62 -21.21 0.80
CA LEU A 171 38.79 -22.66 1.02
C LEU A 171 40.06 -23.21 0.37
N ASN A 172 40.42 -22.73 -0.81
CA ASN A 172 41.64 -23.15 -1.49
C ASN A 172 42.93 -22.76 -0.75
N LYS A 173 42.87 -21.83 0.21
CA LYS A 173 44.02 -21.42 1.04
C LYS A 173 44.20 -22.27 2.30
N LEU A 174 43.25 -23.14 2.61
CA LEU A 174 43.35 -24.06 3.74
C LEU A 174 44.27 -25.24 3.39
N ASP A 175 44.98 -25.72 4.39
CA ASP A 175 45.77 -26.94 4.30
C ASP A 175 44.88 -28.15 3.99
N ASP A 176 45.42 -29.11 3.25
CA ASP A 176 44.68 -30.33 2.90
C ASP A 176 44.42 -31.19 4.14
N GLY A 177 43.16 -31.53 4.37
CA GLY A 177 42.73 -32.29 5.53
C GLY A 177 41.20 -32.46 5.60
N PRO A 178 40.70 -33.28 6.52
CA PRO A 178 39.28 -33.61 6.63
C PRO A 178 38.39 -32.38 6.91
N GLU A 179 38.94 -31.36 7.56
CA GLU A 179 38.23 -30.10 7.82
C GLU A 179 37.98 -29.31 6.53
N LYS A 180 38.97 -29.25 5.63
CA LYS A 180 38.83 -28.62 4.32
C LYS A 180 37.78 -29.33 3.47
N ASP A 181 37.76 -30.66 3.48
CA ASP A 181 36.76 -31.45 2.75
C ASP A 181 35.34 -31.18 3.26
N ALA A 182 35.15 -31.10 4.58
CA ALA A 182 33.86 -30.75 5.19
C ALA A 182 33.40 -29.34 4.77
N LEU A 183 34.31 -28.36 4.78
CA LEU A 183 34.01 -26.99 4.37
C LEU A 183 33.72 -26.86 2.86
N ILE A 184 34.35 -27.67 2.02
CA ILE A 184 34.03 -27.75 0.58
C ILE A 184 32.63 -28.34 0.35
N GLN A 185 32.23 -29.34 1.14
CA GLN A 185 30.87 -29.89 1.09
C GLN A 185 29.84 -28.85 1.54
N ALA A 186 30.11 -28.15 2.64
CA ALA A 186 29.27 -27.05 3.12
C ALA A 186 29.11 -25.95 2.06
N HIS A 187 30.20 -25.57 1.37
CA HIS A 187 30.17 -24.57 0.29
C HIS A 187 29.28 -25.00 -0.87
N SER A 188 29.43 -26.25 -1.30
CA SER A 188 28.63 -26.81 -2.40
C SER A 188 27.14 -26.84 -2.05
N LYS A 189 26.81 -27.19 -0.80
CA LYS A 189 25.44 -27.19 -0.30
C LYS A 189 24.84 -25.78 -0.21
N VAL A 190 25.62 -24.79 0.22
CA VAL A 190 25.18 -23.38 0.24
C VAL A 190 24.92 -22.86 -1.18
N VAL A 191 25.77 -23.21 -2.16
CA VAL A 191 25.53 -22.87 -3.59
C VAL A 191 24.23 -23.49 -4.11
N GLU A 192 23.96 -24.75 -3.77
CA GLU A 192 22.69 -25.41 -4.11
C GLU A 192 21.49 -24.70 -3.49
N LEU A 193 21.59 -24.33 -2.20
CA LEU A 193 20.53 -23.62 -1.49
C LEU A 193 20.28 -22.23 -2.06
N ASP A 194 21.31 -21.51 -2.50
CA ASP A 194 21.11 -20.21 -3.16
C ASP A 194 20.29 -20.32 -4.45
N LEU A 195 20.55 -21.34 -5.26
CA LEU A 195 19.75 -21.60 -6.47
C LEU A 195 18.29 -21.88 -6.10
N LYS A 196 18.05 -22.76 -5.11
CA LYS A 196 16.70 -23.09 -4.64
C LYS A 196 15.99 -21.88 -4.05
N VAL A 197 16.67 -21.04 -3.27
CA VAL A 197 16.13 -19.78 -2.76
C VAL A 197 15.75 -18.86 -3.91
N SER A 198 16.57 -18.76 -4.96
CA SER A 198 16.28 -17.93 -6.13
C SER A 198 15.04 -18.42 -6.88
N GLU A 199 14.91 -19.73 -7.09
CA GLU A 199 13.74 -20.35 -7.73
C GLU A 199 12.47 -20.17 -6.89
N ALA A 200 12.53 -20.43 -5.59
CA ALA A 200 11.43 -20.25 -4.66
C ALA A 200 10.98 -18.78 -4.58
N LYS A 201 11.93 -17.84 -4.54
CA LYS A 201 11.64 -16.40 -4.62
C LYS A 201 10.95 -16.04 -5.94
N GLY A 202 11.40 -16.59 -7.06
CA GLY A 202 10.75 -16.41 -8.36
C GLY A 202 9.29 -16.88 -8.36
N ALA A 203 9.02 -18.06 -7.81
CA ALA A 203 7.67 -18.60 -7.67
C ALA A 203 6.80 -17.73 -6.75
N TRP A 204 7.31 -17.33 -5.59
CA TRP A 204 6.61 -16.44 -4.66
C TRP A 204 6.27 -15.08 -5.31
N ILE A 205 7.23 -14.45 -5.99
CA ILE A 205 7.02 -13.20 -6.73
C ILE A 205 5.97 -13.36 -7.83
N SER A 206 5.98 -14.50 -8.55
CA SER A 206 4.98 -14.78 -9.59
C SER A 206 3.56 -14.94 -9.03
N LEU A 207 3.40 -15.35 -7.78
CA LEU A 207 2.09 -15.37 -7.13
C LEU A 207 1.65 -13.97 -6.73
N LEU A 208 2.59 -13.15 -6.23
CA LEU A 208 2.33 -11.76 -5.87
C LEU A 208 1.97 -10.87 -7.06
N SER A 209 2.41 -11.21 -8.28
CA SER A 209 2.19 -10.36 -9.46
C SER A 209 0.70 -10.09 -9.73
N ASN A 210 -0.18 -11.05 -9.45
CA ASN A 210 -1.63 -10.87 -9.65
C ASN A 210 -2.19 -9.73 -8.77
N TYR A 211 -1.73 -9.65 -7.52
CA TYR A 211 -2.12 -8.59 -6.60
C TYR A 211 -1.57 -7.24 -7.04
N TRP A 212 -0.30 -7.21 -7.43
CA TRP A 212 0.35 -5.99 -7.91
C TRP A 212 -0.29 -5.46 -9.20
N ASP A 213 -0.68 -6.36 -10.11
CA ASP A 213 -1.34 -6.01 -11.36
C ASP A 213 -2.74 -5.44 -11.11
N ALA A 214 -3.53 -6.06 -10.22
CA ALA A 214 -4.84 -5.54 -9.82
C ALA A 214 -4.73 -4.15 -9.14
N GLU A 215 -3.76 -3.99 -8.24
CA GLU A 215 -3.50 -2.71 -7.57
C GLU A 215 -3.00 -1.65 -8.57
N ALA A 216 -2.17 -2.04 -9.54
CA ALA A 216 -1.69 -1.17 -10.61
C ALA A 216 -2.84 -0.73 -11.53
N GLU A 217 -3.76 -1.63 -11.89
CA GLU A 217 -4.94 -1.32 -12.68
C GLU A 217 -5.80 -0.26 -11.98
N GLY A 218 -6.14 -0.47 -10.71
CA GLY A 218 -6.93 0.48 -9.92
C GLY A 218 -6.27 1.86 -9.80
N ARG A 219 -4.96 1.90 -9.56
CA ARG A 219 -4.18 3.15 -9.52
C ARG A 219 -4.18 3.86 -10.88
N ASN A 220 -3.98 3.13 -11.97
CA ASN A 220 -3.97 3.68 -13.32
C ASN A 220 -5.34 4.23 -13.71
N TRP A 221 -6.42 3.53 -13.37
CA TRP A 221 -7.79 4.01 -13.58
C TRP A 221 -8.03 5.35 -12.88
N ASN A 222 -7.65 5.47 -11.60
CA ASN A 222 -7.83 6.72 -10.87
C ASN A 222 -6.97 7.85 -11.45
N ARG A 223 -5.70 7.58 -11.81
CA ARG A 223 -4.83 8.57 -12.48
C ARG A 223 -5.46 9.08 -13.77
N GLU A 224 -5.95 8.19 -14.62
CA GLU A 224 -6.59 8.57 -15.89
C GLU A 224 -7.87 9.38 -15.65
N ARG A 225 -8.71 8.96 -14.71
CA ARG A 225 -9.92 9.71 -14.31
C ARG A 225 -9.57 11.12 -13.84
N GLN A 226 -8.53 11.29 -13.03
CA GLN A 226 -8.07 12.60 -12.58
C GLN A 226 -7.53 13.43 -13.74
N ARG A 227 -6.81 12.82 -14.68
CA ARG A 227 -6.32 13.48 -15.91
C ARG A 227 -7.46 14.01 -16.78
N VAL A 228 -8.48 13.20 -17.01
CA VAL A 228 -9.68 13.60 -17.77
C VAL A 228 -10.39 14.78 -17.09
N LYS A 229 -10.55 14.74 -15.76
CA LYS A 229 -11.13 15.85 -15.00
C LYS A 229 -10.29 17.12 -15.07
N ALA A 230 -8.98 16.99 -14.93
CA ALA A 230 -8.03 18.09 -15.01
C ALA A 230 -8.05 18.75 -16.40
N LYS A 231 -8.10 17.94 -17.47
CA LYS A 231 -8.23 18.43 -18.84
C LYS A 231 -9.54 19.19 -19.03
N ALA A 232 -10.67 18.64 -18.58
CA ALA A 232 -11.95 19.33 -18.68
C ALA A 232 -11.97 20.67 -17.91
N ALA A 233 -11.27 20.76 -16.78
CA ALA A 233 -11.10 22.01 -16.03
C ALA A 233 -10.21 23.02 -16.78
N TRP A 234 -9.10 22.55 -17.36
CA TRP A 234 -8.22 23.36 -18.21
C TRP A 234 -8.96 23.96 -19.40
N ASP A 235 -9.77 23.16 -20.09
CA ASP A 235 -10.56 23.60 -21.24
C ASP A 235 -11.60 24.67 -20.86
N ARG A 236 -12.01 24.74 -19.58
CA ARG A 236 -12.87 25.80 -19.02
C ARG A 236 -12.10 27.02 -18.52
N GLY A 237 -10.77 27.03 -18.61
CA GLY A 237 -9.90 28.10 -18.11
C GLY A 237 -9.72 28.10 -16.59
N GLU A 238 -10.01 27.00 -15.91
CA GLU A 238 -9.77 26.86 -14.47
C GLU A 238 -8.28 26.64 -14.19
N GLN A 239 -7.80 27.06 -13.00
CA GLN A 239 -6.45 26.74 -12.57
C GLN A 239 -6.34 25.25 -12.25
N VAL A 240 -5.36 24.57 -12.86
CA VAL A 240 -5.20 23.12 -12.73
C VAL A 240 -3.77 22.78 -12.33
N ASP A 241 -3.62 21.77 -11.46
CA ASP A 241 -2.33 21.23 -11.09
C ASP A 241 -1.72 20.43 -12.27
N PHE A 242 -0.52 20.82 -12.70
CA PHE A 242 0.16 20.22 -13.85
C PHE A 242 0.43 18.72 -13.67
N TYR A 243 0.66 18.25 -12.44
CA TYR A 243 0.87 16.83 -12.16
C TYR A 243 -0.37 15.98 -12.46
N ARG A 244 -1.57 16.55 -12.28
CA ARG A 244 -2.82 15.88 -12.63
C ARG A 244 -3.02 15.81 -14.15
N LEU A 245 -2.48 16.77 -14.90
CA LEU A 245 -2.53 16.79 -16.37
C LEU A 245 -1.53 15.83 -17.01
N SER A 246 -0.33 15.72 -16.45
CA SER A 246 0.72 14.82 -16.96
C SER A 246 0.49 13.35 -16.59
N GLY A 247 -0.39 13.07 -15.62
CA GLY A 247 -0.60 11.72 -15.10
C GLY A 247 0.59 11.19 -14.30
N GLN A 248 1.59 12.03 -14.02
CA GLN A 248 2.74 11.68 -13.20
C GLN A 248 2.36 11.69 -11.72
N ASP A 249 2.91 10.73 -10.99
CA ASP A 249 2.75 10.66 -9.55
C ASP A 249 3.67 11.71 -8.89
N PRO A 250 3.12 12.74 -8.22
CA PRO A 250 3.93 13.78 -7.60
C PRO A 250 4.81 13.24 -6.46
N TRP A 251 4.52 12.05 -5.95
CA TRP A 251 5.30 11.40 -4.88
C TRP A 251 6.46 10.56 -5.39
N ASN A 252 6.56 10.33 -6.71
CA ASN A 252 7.59 9.49 -7.33
C ASN A 252 8.73 10.29 -7.97
N LEU A 253 8.90 11.56 -7.58
CA LEU A 253 9.91 12.49 -8.12
C LEU A 253 11.26 12.45 -7.39
N LYS A 254 11.53 11.43 -6.59
CA LYS A 254 12.87 11.13 -6.08
C LYS A 254 13.43 9.93 -6.82
N GLY A 255 13.95 10.20 -8.01
CA GLY A 255 14.99 9.39 -8.66
C GLY A 255 16.37 9.92 -8.28
#